data_AF-A0AAF0V3R7-F1
#
_entry.id   AF-A0AAF0V3R7-F1
#
_cell.length_a   1.000
_cell.length_b   1.000
_cell.length_c   1.000
_cell.angle_alpha   90.00
_cell.angle_beta   90.00
_cell.angle_gamma   90.00
#
_symmetry.space_group_name_H-M   'P 1'
#
loop_
_entity.id
_entity.type
_entity.pdbx_description
1 polymer ?
#
loop_
_entity_poly.entity_id
_entity_poly.type
_entity_poly.pdbx_seq_one_letter_code
_entity_poly.pdbx_strand_id
1 'polypeptide(L)'
;MAKKYANLYLLFSDHKCGSLVLYLVEQIQAFEEDAETLRDKCLKFYKGCRKYTEGLGEAYDKNIAFASSLETFGGGHNDPVAVSFGGPDMVQFAIALREIGTYKEVLRSQVEQILNDRLLHMASIDHQVKEARKRFDKADVAYDQVREKFLSLKKNTKLDIVVAIEEELHCARSTFEHTRFNLVGALSSVEAKKKYEFLESVSLTMDAHLQYFKQGYELLHQMEPYINQNIIKFGKEFGLDIKGCKEEAMSLFMKIDCMRKTNLKKEEAKMKTTPPVKGSKELKSLECGRIFRSNGTRSKGDTLYQVINDC
;
A
#
# COMPACT_ATOMS: atom_id res chain seq x y z
N MET A 1 10.40 -16.17 14.05
CA MET A 1 10.84 -16.87 12.82
C MET A 1 11.20 -18.32 13.14
N ALA A 2 12.31 -18.62 13.82
CA ALA A 2 12.77 -20.00 14.08
C ALA A 2 11.74 -20.95 14.72
N LYS A 3 10.91 -20.50 15.67
CA LYS A 3 9.84 -21.32 16.29
C LYS A 3 8.66 -21.64 15.33
N LYS A 4 8.38 -20.79 14.33
CA LYS A 4 7.35 -21.06 13.30
C LYS A 4 7.87 -22.06 12.25
N TYR A 5 9.13 -21.93 11.84
CA TYR A 5 9.79 -22.90 10.96
C TYR A 5 10.00 -24.26 11.63
N ALA A 6 10.21 -24.30 12.96
CA ALA A 6 10.27 -25.56 13.72
C ALA A 6 8.91 -26.28 13.76
N ASN A 7 7.79 -25.55 13.84
CA ASN A 7 6.45 -26.14 13.70
C ASN A 7 6.21 -26.67 12.28
N LEU A 8 6.76 -26.01 11.26
CA LEU A 8 6.70 -26.50 9.89
C LEU A 8 7.52 -27.79 9.69
N TYR A 9 8.64 -27.96 10.41
CA TYR A 9 9.44 -29.19 10.38
C TYR A 9 8.76 -30.38 11.07
N LEU A 10 7.90 -30.13 12.06
CA LEU A 10 7.08 -31.16 12.70
C LEU A 10 5.97 -31.71 11.79
N LEU A 11 5.64 -31.03 10.66
CA LEU A 11 4.76 -31.58 9.60
C LEU A 11 5.38 -32.79 8.88
N PHE A 12 6.68 -33.01 9.01
CA PHE A 12 7.43 -34.04 8.28
C PHE A 12 7.65 -35.34 9.05
N SER A 13 7.33 -35.39 10.35
CA SER A 13 7.53 -36.60 11.15
C SER A 13 6.33 -37.54 11.02
N ASP A 14 6.50 -38.54 10.14
CA ASP A 14 5.70 -39.76 10.15
C ASP A 14 5.70 -40.36 11.58
N HIS A 15 4.57 -40.27 12.28
CA HIS A 15 3.95 -41.36 13.07
C HIS A 15 2.89 -40.85 14.08
N LYS A 16 1.62 -41.21 13.81
CA LYS A 16 0.66 -41.82 14.75
C LYS A 16 0.31 -41.13 16.08
N CYS A 17 -0.09 -39.86 16.07
CA CYS A 17 -0.99 -39.38 17.12
C CYS A 17 -2.11 -38.56 16.47
N GLY A 18 -3.36 -39.02 16.57
CA GLY A 18 -4.52 -38.33 15.97
C GLY A 18 -4.61 -36.86 16.40
N SER A 19 -4.16 -36.55 17.62
CA SER A 19 -4.07 -35.18 18.13
C SER A 19 -3.05 -34.31 17.39
N LEU A 20 -1.93 -34.87 16.92
CA LEU A 20 -0.92 -34.14 16.14
C LEU A 20 -1.42 -33.87 14.73
N VAL A 21 -2.13 -34.80 14.11
CA VAL A 21 -2.72 -34.62 12.78
C VAL A 21 -3.81 -33.53 12.80
N LEU A 22 -4.71 -33.57 13.79
CA LEU A 22 -5.74 -32.55 13.98
C LEU A 22 -5.13 -31.15 14.18
N TYR A 23 -4.08 -31.06 15.01
CA TYR A 23 -3.36 -29.80 15.24
C TYR A 23 -2.71 -29.24 13.97
N LEU A 24 -2.19 -30.10 13.09
CA LEU A 24 -1.58 -29.68 11.83
C LEU A 24 -2.64 -29.20 10.82
N VAL A 25 -3.81 -29.86 10.76
CA VAL A 25 -4.94 -29.42 9.94
C VAL A 25 -5.43 -28.03 10.39
N GLU A 26 -5.62 -27.84 11.69
CA GLU A 26 -6.01 -26.54 12.26
C GLU A 26 -4.97 -25.45 11.94
N GLN A 27 -3.67 -25.75 11.99
CA GLN A 27 -2.63 -24.79 11.62
C GLN A 27 -2.66 -24.41 10.14
N ILE A 28 -2.83 -25.39 9.23
CA ILE A 28 -2.91 -25.12 7.80
C ILE A 28 -4.10 -24.20 7.50
N GLN A 29 -5.26 -24.52 8.07
CA GLN A 29 -6.47 -23.72 7.90
C GLN A 29 -6.29 -22.29 8.43
N ALA A 30 -5.67 -22.11 9.60
CA ALA A 30 -5.37 -20.79 10.13
C ALA A 30 -4.43 -19.99 9.21
N PHE A 31 -3.43 -20.62 8.59
CA PHE A 31 -2.56 -19.93 7.63
C PHE A 31 -3.26 -19.56 6.32
N GLU A 32 -4.23 -20.36 5.87
CA GLU A 32 -5.05 -20.03 4.71
C GLU A 32 -5.97 -18.84 5.00
N GLU A 33 -6.61 -18.80 6.17
CA GLU A 33 -7.43 -17.66 6.63
C GLU A 33 -6.59 -16.38 6.76
N ASP A 34 -5.35 -16.49 7.25
CA ASP A 34 -4.38 -15.39 7.29
C ASP A 34 -4.02 -14.89 5.88
N ALA A 35 -3.81 -15.79 4.92
CA ALA A 35 -3.50 -15.46 3.54
C ALA A 35 -4.67 -14.76 2.83
N GLU A 36 -5.89 -15.24 3.05
CA GLU A 36 -7.11 -14.62 2.53
C GLU A 36 -7.33 -13.22 3.15
N THR A 37 -7.14 -13.09 4.45
CA THR A 37 -7.23 -11.80 5.15
C THR A 37 -6.18 -10.82 4.64
N LEU A 38 -4.96 -11.29 4.36
CA LEU A 38 -3.89 -10.48 3.79
C LEU A 38 -4.27 -9.98 2.39
N ARG A 39 -4.81 -10.86 1.53
CA ARG A 39 -5.30 -10.48 0.20
C ARG A 39 -6.32 -9.35 0.30
N ASP A 40 -7.32 -9.49 1.15
CA ASP A 40 -8.41 -8.51 1.26
C ASP A 40 -7.90 -7.15 1.74
N LYS A 41 -6.96 -7.15 2.69
CA LYS A 41 -6.25 -5.93 3.14
C LYS A 41 -5.44 -5.30 2.01
N CYS A 42 -4.70 -6.09 1.23
CA CYS A 42 -3.91 -5.61 0.09
C CYS A 42 -4.81 -4.98 -0.98
N LEU A 43 -5.90 -5.64 -1.36
CA LEU A 43 -6.84 -5.12 -2.37
C LEU A 43 -7.54 -3.83 -1.90
N LYS A 44 -7.91 -3.76 -0.61
CA LYS A 44 -8.50 -2.54 -0.05
C LYS A 44 -7.50 -1.39 -0.06
N PHE A 45 -6.24 -1.64 0.29
CA PHE A 45 -5.21 -0.61 0.29
C PHE A 45 -4.85 -0.18 -1.13
N TYR A 46 -4.70 -1.12 -2.06
CA TYR A 46 -4.48 -0.87 -3.49
C TYR A 46 -5.51 0.11 -4.06
N LYS A 47 -6.80 -0.06 -3.74
CA LYS A 47 -7.85 0.89 -4.17
C LYS A 47 -7.60 2.32 -3.66
N GLY A 48 -7.04 2.47 -2.45
CA GLY A 48 -6.64 3.76 -1.90
C GLY A 48 -5.43 4.34 -2.63
N CYS A 49 -4.39 3.52 -2.83
CA CYS A 49 -3.18 3.93 -3.55
C CYS A 49 -3.46 4.32 -5.00
N ARG A 50 -4.35 3.60 -5.68
CA ARG A 50 -4.79 3.94 -7.04
C ARG A 50 -5.45 5.32 -7.11
N LYS A 51 -6.36 5.63 -6.17
CA LYS A 51 -6.96 6.98 -6.09
C LYS A 51 -5.92 8.05 -5.81
N TYR A 52 -4.91 7.71 -5.00
CA TYR A 52 -3.81 8.62 -4.72
C TYR A 52 -2.97 8.89 -5.98
N THR A 53 -2.61 7.86 -6.75
CA THR A 53 -1.87 8.04 -8.02
C THR A 53 -2.70 8.77 -9.07
N GLU A 54 -4.01 8.50 -9.17
CA GLU A 54 -4.94 9.28 -10.01
C GLU A 54 -4.92 10.76 -9.60
N GLY A 55 -5.00 11.05 -8.30
CA GLY A 55 -4.92 12.43 -7.77
C GLY A 55 -3.59 13.12 -8.03
N LEU A 56 -2.46 12.40 -7.99
CA LEU A 56 -1.16 12.92 -8.39
C LEU A 56 -1.13 13.28 -9.89
N GLY A 57 -1.71 12.44 -10.74
CA GLY A 57 -1.86 12.70 -12.17
C GLY A 57 -2.71 13.95 -12.45
N GLU A 58 -3.89 14.06 -11.85
CA GLU A 58 -4.71 15.27 -11.98
C GLU A 58 -3.99 16.53 -11.48
N ALA A 59 -3.22 16.42 -10.41
CA ALA A 59 -2.44 17.53 -9.87
C ALA A 59 -1.23 17.88 -10.75
N TYR A 60 -0.70 16.93 -11.53
CA TYR A 60 0.29 17.19 -12.58
C TYR A 60 -0.36 17.98 -13.72
N ASP A 61 -1.49 17.51 -14.25
CA ASP A 61 -2.21 18.18 -15.34
C ASP A 61 -2.58 19.62 -14.98
N LYS A 62 -3.05 19.84 -13.74
CA LYS A 62 -3.35 21.19 -13.22
C LYS A 62 -2.12 22.10 -13.18
N ASN A 63 -0.94 21.58 -12.81
CA ASN A 63 0.30 22.35 -12.85
C ASN A 63 0.67 22.74 -14.28
N ILE A 64 0.55 21.80 -15.23
CA ILE A 64 0.87 22.05 -16.65
C ILE A 64 -0.09 23.06 -17.27
N ALA A 65 -1.39 22.95 -16.97
CA ALA A 65 -2.40 23.91 -17.42
C ALA A 65 -2.14 25.33 -16.89
N PHE A 66 -1.79 25.44 -15.61
CA PHE A 66 -1.45 26.72 -14.99
C PHE A 66 -0.17 27.33 -15.61
N ALA A 67 0.89 26.53 -15.74
CA ALA A 67 2.13 26.97 -16.37
C ALA A 67 1.90 27.42 -17.82
N SER A 68 1.08 26.70 -18.59
CA SER A 68 0.77 27.06 -19.98
C SER A 68 -0.03 28.36 -20.07
N SER A 69 -0.94 28.60 -19.12
CA SER A 69 -1.69 29.86 -19.04
C SER A 69 -0.76 31.03 -18.70
N LEU A 70 0.16 30.82 -17.77
CA LEU A 70 1.14 31.82 -17.36
C LEU A 70 2.13 32.17 -18.49
N GLU A 71 2.58 31.18 -19.24
CA GLU A 71 3.42 31.36 -20.42
C GLU A 71 2.68 32.07 -21.56
N THR A 72 1.42 31.69 -21.81
CA THR A 72 0.58 32.35 -22.82
C THR A 72 0.36 33.83 -22.48
N PHE A 73 0.10 34.12 -21.21
CA PHE A 73 -0.05 35.49 -20.74
C PHE A 73 1.28 36.27 -20.77
N GLY A 74 2.38 35.63 -20.38
CA GLY A 74 3.72 36.22 -20.36
C GLY A 74 4.30 36.50 -21.73
N GLY A 75 3.74 35.94 -22.81
CA GLY A 75 4.09 36.26 -24.19
C GLY A 75 5.53 35.93 -24.57
N GLY A 76 5.97 36.47 -25.71
CA GLY A 76 7.33 36.28 -26.19
C GLY A 76 8.33 37.24 -25.52
N HIS A 77 9.57 36.80 -25.34
CA HIS A 77 10.66 37.63 -24.78
C HIS A 77 10.93 38.92 -25.58
N ASN A 78 10.49 38.96 -26.85
CA ASN A 78 10.69 40.09 -27.76
C ASN A 78 9.41 40.91 -27.99
N ASP A 79 8.31 40.60 -27.32
CA ASP A 79 7.08 41.41 -27.40
C ASP A 79 7.18 42.60 -26.42
N PRO A 80 7.25 43.86 -26.90
CA PRO A 80 7.38 45.03 -26.03
C PRO A 80 6.21 45.17 -25.06
N VAL A 81 5.01 44.72 -25.44
CA VAL A 81 3.83 44.76 -24.58
C VAL A 81 4.01 43.78 -23.42
N ALA A 82 4.40 42.54 -23.71
CA ALA A 82 4.70 41.52 -22.71
C ALA A 82 5.79 41.95 -21.72
N VAL A 83 6.88 42.53 -22.22
CA VAL A 83 7.98 43.02 -21.39
C VAL A 83 7.51 44.11 -20.41
N SER A 84 6.59 44.98 -20.82
CA SER A 84 6.12 46.10 -19.99
C SER A 84 5.37 45.69 -18.71
N PHE A 85 4.79 44.47 -18.68
CA PHE A 85 4.07 43.95 -17.51
C PHE A 85 4.77 42.76 -16.82
N GLY A 86 6.03 42.47 -17.17
CA GLY A 86 6.82 41.40 -16.53
C GLY A 86 6.65 40.02 -17.18
N GLY A 87 6.32 39.97 -18.47
CA GLY A 87 6.19 38.73 -19.24
C GLY A 87 7.36 37.74 -19.10
N PRO A 88 8.64 38.18 -19.24
CA PRO A 88 9.79 37.30 -19.04
C PRO A 88 9.84 36.63 -17.66
N ASP A 89 9.47 37.35 -16.59
CA ASP A 89 9.40 36.80 -15.23
C ASP A 89 8.32 35.71 -15.11
N MET A 90 7.17 35.93 -15.74
CA MET A 90 6.06 34.97 -15.77
C MET A 90 6.44 33.70 -16.53
N VAL A 91 7.13 33.81 -17.66
CA VAL A 91 7.66 32.66 -18.41
C VAL A 91 8.67 31.89 -17.57
N GLN A 92 9.55 32.58 -16.83
CA GLN A 92 10.50 31.92 -15.92
C GLN A 92 9.80 31.13 -14.81
N PHE A 93 8.72 31.67 -14.22
CA PHE A 93 7.91 30.93 -13.24
C PHE A 93 7.15 29.75 -13.87
N ALA A 94 6.70 29.89 -15.11
CA ALA A 94 6.05 28.80 -15.85
C ALA A 94 7.01 27.60 -16.03
N ILE A 95 8.28 27.85 -16.37
CA ILE A 95 9.31 26.81 -16.48
C ILE A 95 9.47 26.05 -15.16
N ALA A 96 9.60 26.78 -14.04
CA ALA A 96 9.74 26.15 -12.72
C ALA A 96 8.50 25.32 -12.33
N LEU A 97 7.30 25.80 -12.65
CA LEU A 97 6.06 25.06 -12.40
C LEU A 97 5.95 23.78 -13.25
N ARG A 98 6.44 23.81 -14.50
CA ARG A 98 6.56 22.61 -15.35
C ARG A 98 7.53 21.62 -14.73
N GLU A 99 8.67 22.08 -14.22
CA GLU A 99 9.67 21.23 -13.59
C GLU A 99 9.16 20.58 -12.28
N ILE A 100 8.45 21.33 -11.42
CA ILE A 100 7.73 20.76 -10.27
C ILE A 100 6.68 19.73 -10.72
N GLY A 101 6.01 19.99 -11.85
CA GLY A 101 5.13 19.03 -12.51
C GLY A 101 5.86 17.73 -12.83
N THR A 102 7.01 17.80 -13.51
CA THR A 102 7.83 16.62 -13.84
C THR A 102 8.21 15.81 -12.60
N TYR A 103 8.67 16.45 -11.53
CA TYR A 103 8.98 15.74 -10.29
C TYR A 103 7.77 15.02 -9.67
N LYS A 104 6.58 15.62 -9.77
CA LYS A 104 5.32 15.00 -9.33
C LYS A 104 4.93 13.80 -10.19
N GLU A 105 5.18 13.87 -11.50
CA GLU A 105 4.95 12.75 -12.41
C GLU A 105 5.88 11.56 -12.11
N VAL A 106 7.15 11.85 -11.78
CA VAL A 106 8.09 10.84 -11.29
C VAL A 106 7.58 10.19 -10.00
N LEU A 107 7.13 11.00 -9.02
CA LEU A 107 6.52 10.48 -7.80
C LEU A 107 5.32 9.58 -8.09
N ARG A 108 4.42 10.00 -9.00
CA ARG A 108 3.25 9.20 -9.40
C ARG A 108 3.68 7.84 -9.94
N SER A 109 4.63 7.82 -10.87
CA SER A 109 5.18 6.59 -11.47
C SER A 109 5.84 5.69 -10.42
N GLN A 110 6.61 6.26 -9.49
CA GLN A 110 7.26 5.51 -8.41
C GLN A 110 6.23 4.87 -7.48
N VAL A 111 5.19 5.60 -7.07
CA VAL A 111 4.12 5.04 -6.24
C VAL A 111 3.39 3.91 -6.96
N GLU A 112 3.13 4.07 -8.26
CA GLU A 112 2.49 3.05 -9.07
C GLU A 112 3.34 1.77 -9.16
N GLN A 113 4.61 1.89 -9.54
CA GLN A 113 5.49 0.72 -9.71
C GLN A 113 5.92 0.07 -8.39
N ILE A 114 6.17 0.85 -7.34
CA ILE A 114 6.70 0.32 -6.08
C ILE A 114 5.57 -0.24 -5.21
N LEU A 115 4.46 0.50 -5.09
CA LEU A 115 3.40 0.17 -4.15
C LEU A 115 2.22 -0.54 -4.81
N ASN A 116 1.70 -0.02 -5.92
CA ASN A 116 0.52 -0.62 -6.55
C ASN A 116 0.82 -2.04 -7.08
N ASP A 117 1.92 -2.19 -7.82
CA ASP A 117 2.33 -3.50 -8.35
C ASP A 117 2.63 -4.50 -7.24
N ARG A 118 3.29 -4.06 -6.15
CA ARG A 118 3.55 -4.94 -5.01
C ARG A 118 2.24 -5.42 -4.36
N LEU A 119 1.29 -4.52 -4.15
CA LEU A 119 0.01 -4.87 -3.53
C LEU A 119 -0.79 -5.87 -4.38
N LEU A 120 -0.77 -5.71 -5.70
CA LEU A 120 -1.38 -6.67 -6.62
C LEU A 120 -0.66 -8.02 -6.59
N HIS A 121 0.67 -8.02 -6.64
CA HIS A 121 1.47 -9.23 -6.54
C HIS A 121 1.16 -9.99 -5.25
N MET A 122 1.16 -9.32 -4.09
CA MET A 122 0.83 -9.93 -2.80
C MET A 122 -0.61 -10.47 -2.76
N ALA A 123 -1.58 -9.75 -3.35
CA ALA A 123 -2.95 -10.23 -3.45
C ALA A 123 -3.07 -11.49 -4.33
N SER A 124 -2.19 -11.67 -5.33
CA SER A 124 -2.19 -12.87 -6.18
C SER A 124 -1.68 -14.13 -5.49
N ILE A 125 -0.91 -14.01 -4.40
CA ILE A 125 -0.32 -15.17 -3.71
C ILE A 125 -1.41 -16.06 -3.10
N ASP A 126 -2.52 -15.48 -2.65
CA ASP A 126 -3.70 -16.24 -2.20
C ASP A 126 -4.22 -17.22 -3.27
N HIS A 127 -4.17 -16.83 -4.54
CA HIS A 127 -4.57 -17.73 -5.63
C HIS A 127 -3.63 -18.94 -5.73
N GLN A 128 -2.33 -18.75 -5.52
CA GLN A 128 -1.35 -19.86 -5.50
C GLN A 128 -1.62 -20.81 -4.33
N VAL A 129 -1.98 -20.28 -3.15
CA VAL A 129 -2.36 -21.09 -1.98
C VAL A 129 -3.62 -21.89 -2.27
N LYS A 130 -4.68 -21.26 -2.81
CA LYS A 130 -5.94 -21.95 -3.16
C LYS A 130 -5.74 -23.04 -4.20
N GLU A 131 -4.91 -22.79 -5.21
CA GLU A 131 -4.55 -23.78 -6.22
C GLU A 131 -3.70 -24.94 -5.66
N ALA A 132 -2.79 -24.67 -4.73
CA ALA A 132 -2.05 -25.72 -4.03
C ALA A 132 -2.98 -26.56 -3.14
N ARG A 133 -3.91 -25.92 -2.43
CA ARG A 133 -4.91 -26.58 -1.58
C ARG A 133 -5.81 -27.51 -2.37
N LYS A 134 -6.34 -27.04 -3.50
CA LYS A 134 -7.16 -27.87 -4.40
C LYS A 134 -6.43 -29.12 -4.89
N ARG A 135 -5.13 -29.02 -5.18
CA ARG A 135 -4.29 -30.18 -5.58
C ARG A 135 -4.09 -31.15 -4.43
N PHE A 136 -3.87 -30.62 -3.22
CA PHE A 136 -3.76 -31.42 -2.00
C PHE A 136 -5.06 -32.18 -1.70
N ASP A 137 -6.22 -31.51 -1.69
CA ASP A 137 -7.52 -32.15 -1.42
C ASP A 137 -7.81 -33.29 -2.41
N LYS A 138 -7.44 -33.12 -3.68
CA LYS A 138 -7.58 -34.17 -4.69
C LYS A 138 -6.66 -35.37 -4.40
N ALA A 139 -5.43 -35.12 -3.99
CA ALA A 139 -4.46 -36.18 -3.68
C ALA A 139 -4.81 -36.92 -2.38
N ASP A 140 -5.36 -36.21 -1.39
CA ASP A 140 -5.85 -36.75 -0.11
C ASP A 140 -6.97 -37.76 -0.34
N VAL A 141 -8.02 -37.37 -1.07
CA VAL A 141 -9.13 -38.27 -1.43
C VAL A 141 -8.64 -39.49 -2.23
N ALA A 142 -7.72 -39.28 -3.18
CA ALA A 142 -7.17 -40.39 -3.97
C ALA A 142 -6.35 -41.37 -3.11
N TYR A 143 -5.53 -40.85 -2.18
CA TYR A 143 -4.76 -41.66 -1.26
C TYR A 143 -5.66 -42.48 -0.33
N ASP A 144 -6.69 -41.86 0.24
CA ASP A 144 -7.65 -42.56 1.11
C ASP A 144 -8.39 -43.67 0.38
N GLN A 145 -8.86 -43.44 -0.86
CA GLN A 145 -9.51 -44.46 -1.67
C GLN A 145 -8.60 -45.67 -1.93
N VAL A 146 -7.34 -45.45 -2.29
CA VAL A 146 -6.39 -46.54 -2.54
C VAL A 146 -6.01 -47.26 -1.24
N ARG A 147 -5.87 -46.51 -0.15
CA ARG A 147 -5.61 -47.05 1.18
C ARG A 147 -6.76 -47.93 1.68
N GLU A 148 -8.01 -47.54 1.48
CA GLU A 148 -9.17 -48.38 1.79
C GLU A 148 -9.19 -49.67 0.96
N LYS A 149 -8.93 -49.58 -0.35
CA LYS A 149 -8.79 -50.76 -1.22
C LYS A 149 -7.71 -51.71 -0.70
N PHE A 150 -6.54 -51.19 -0.33
CA PHE A 150 -5.44 -51.97 0.24
C PHE A 150 -5.83 -52.66 1.56
N LEU A 151 -6.48 -51.93 2.48
CA LEU A 151 -6.93 -52.48 3.76
C LEU A 151 -8.05 -53.53 3.61
N SER A 152 -8.77 -53.51 2.50
CA SER A 152 -9.83 -54.49 2.19
C SER A 152 -9.31 -55.82 1.62
N LEU A 153 -8.00 -55.94 1.36
CA LEU A 153 -7.38 -57.17 0.84
C LEU A 153 -7.60 -58.37 1.77
N LYS A 154 -8.00 -59.49 1.17
CA LYS A 154 -8.19 -60.77 1.89
C LYS A 154 -6.94 -61.64 1.79
N LYS A 155 -6.73 -62.53 2.77
CA LYS A 155 -5.58 -63.47 2.80
C LYS A 155 -5.46 -64.39 1.57
N ASN A 156 -6.53 -64.60 0.82
CA ASN A 156 -6.58 -65.42 -0.38
C ASN A 156 -6.57 -64.61 -1.69
N THR A 157 -6.31 -63.30 -1.62
CA THR A 157 -6.20 -62.46 -2.82
C THR A 157 -4.98 -62.90 -3.64
N LYS A 158 -5.13 -62.93 -4.96
CA LYS A 158 -4.03 -63.33 -5.84
C LYS A 158 -2.85 -62.36 -5.72
N LEU A 159 -1.63 -62.90 -5.78
CA LEU A 159 -0.39 -62.16 -5.55
C LEU A 159 -0.21 -60.98 -6.52
N ASP A 160 -0.56 -61.16 -7.79
CA ASP A 160 -0.52 -60.13 -8.83
C ASP A 160 -1.40 -58.92 -8.49
N ILE A 161 -2.60 -59.16 -7.95
CA ILE A 161 -3.52 -58.11 -7.50
C ILE A 161 -2.97 -57.37 -6.28
N VAL A 162 -2.37 -58.10 -5.33
CA VAL A 162 -1.77 -57.50 -4.13
C VAL A 162 -0.63 -56.56 -4.53
N VAL A 163 0.28 -57.02 -5.38
CA VAL A 163 1.43 -56.22 -5.86
C VAL A 163 0.95 -54.96 -6.60
N ALA A 164 -0.07 -55.07 -7.46
CA ALA A 164 -0.61 -53.92 -8.17
C ALA A 164 -1.21 -52.86 -7.23
N ILE A 165 -1.95 -53.28 -6.18
CA ILE A 165 -2.53 -52.35 -5.20
C ILE A 165 -1.46 -51.76 -4.29
N GLU A 166 -0.41 -52.50 -3.94
CA GLU A 166 0.75 -51.98 -3.20
C GLU A 166 1.49 -50.90 -4.00
N GLU A 167 1.69 -51.11 -5.30
CA GLU A 167 2.29 -50.13 -6.19
C GLU A 167 1.40 -48.88 -6.33
N GLU A 168 0.09 -49.05 -6.56
CA GLU A 168 -0.89 -47.95 -6.59
C GLU A 168 -0.86 -47.14 -5.28
N LEU A 169 -0.80 -47.82 -4.13
CA LEU A 169 -0.72 -47.19 -2.82
C LEU A 169 0.58 -46.38 -2.65
N HIS A 170 1.70 -46.93 -3.10
CA HIS A 170 2.98 -46.23 -3.07
C HIS A 170 2.95 -44.96 -3.93
N CYS A 171 2.40 -45.02 -5.14
CA CYS A 171 2.24 -43.87 -6.03
C CYS A 171 1.30 -42.81 -5.44
N ALA A 172 0.15 -43.24 -4.90
CA ALA A 172 -0.83 -42.34 -4.28
C ALA A 172 -0.24 -41.64 -3.05
N ARG A 173 0.48 -42.37 -2.18
CA ARG A 173 1.18 -41.81 -1.03
C ARG A 173 2.22 -40.76 -1.45
N SER A 174 3.04 -41.07 -2.46
CA SER A 174 4.05 -40.13 -2.97
C SER A 174 3.40 -38.82 -3.48
N THR A 175 2.29 -38.93 -4.20
CA THR A 175 1.54 -37.77 -4.72
C THR A 175 0.91 -36.93 -3.59
N PHE A 176 0.32 -37.59 -2.60
CA PHE A 176 -0.22 -36.95 -1.40
C PHE A 176 0.87 -36.15 -0.67
N GLU A 177 2.00 -36.79 -0.39
CA GLU A 177 3.14 -36.17 0.28
C GLU A 177 3.71 -34.97 -0.50
N HIS A 178 3.84 -35.12 -1.82
CA HIS A 178 4.32 -34.06 -2.70
C HIS A 178 3.38 -32.85 -2.72
N THR A 179 2.07 -33.05 -2.85
CA THR A 179 1.09 -31.96 -2.86
C THR A 179 0.95 -31.28 -1.51
N ARG A 180 1.05 -32.05 -0.41
CA ARG A 180 1.14 -31.53 0.96
C ARG A 180 2.34 -30.60 1.13
N PHE A 181 3.52 -31.01 0.65
CA PHE A 181 4.72 -30.18 0.68
C PHE A 181 4.53 -28.88 -0.09
N ASN A 182 3.91 -28.94 -1.26
CA ASN A 182 3.66 -27.76 -2.08
C ASN A 182 2.69 -26.77 -1.40
N LEU A 183 1.63 -27.25 -0.75
CA LEU A 183 0.72 -26.41 0.03
C LEU A 183 1.44 -25.71 1.19
N VAL A 184 2.17 -26.48 2.00
CA VAL A 184 2.95 -25.94 3.12
C VAL A 184 4.00 -24.95 2.65
N GLY A 185 4.65 -25.23 1.51
CA GLY A 185 5.61 -24.33 0.86
C GLY A 185 4.98 -23.01 0.43
N ALA A 186 3.78 -23.04 -0.16
CA ALA A 186 3.04 -21.85 -0.55
C ALA A 186 2.68 -20.99 0.67
N LEU A 187 2.13 -21.61 1.73
CA LEU A 187 1.78 -20.92 2.99
C LEU A 187 3.02 -20.32 3.69
N SER A 188 4.13 -21.07 3.71
CA SER A 188 5.41 -20.58 4.25
C SER A 188 5.94 -19.36 3.47
N SER A 189 5.76 -19.36 2.14
CA SER A 189 6.12 -18.21 1.30
C SER A 189 5.32 -16.97 1.68
N VAL A 190 4.00 -17.10 1.89
CA VAL A 190 3.15 -15.99 2.36
C VAL A 190 3.66 -15.44 3.69
N GLU A 191 3.92 -16.32 4.67
CA GLU A 191 4.40 -15.92 6.00
C GLU A 191 5.76 -15.21 5.96
N ALA A 192 6.67 -15.68 5.12
CA ALA A 192 8.01 -15.08 4.97
C ALA A 192 7.93 -13.69 4.34
N LYS A 193 7.06 -13.51 3.33
CA LYS A 193 6.97 -12.30 2.52
C LYS A 193 6.10 -11.22 3.15
N LYS A 194 5.04 -11.58 3.87
CA LYS A 194 3.99 -10.64 4.34
C LYS A 194 4.52 -9.46 5.15
N LYS A 195 5.61 -9.64 5.91
CA LYS A 195 6.16 -8.58 6.77
C LYS A 195 7.15 -7.68 6.04
N TYR A 196 8.10 -8.27 5.31
CA TYR A 196 9.24 -7.54 4.78
C TYR A 196 8.89 -6.81 3.48
N GLU A 197 8.23 -7.48 2.54
CA GLU A 197 7.91 -6.87 1.23
C GLU A 197 6.95 -5.68 1.36
N PHE A 198 5.99 -5.75 2.29
CA PHE A 198 5.06 -4.65 2.52
C PHE A 198 5.74 -3.44 3.15
N LEU A 199 6.50 -3.66 4.22
CA LEU A 199 7.20 -2.58 4.91
C LEU A 199 8.24 -1.91 4.02
N GLU A 200 8.96 -2.70 3.22
CA GLU A 200 9.90 -2.20 2.22
C GLU A 200 9.18 -1.31 1.20
N SER A 201 8.08 -1.78 0.60
CA SER A 201 7.39 -1.02 -0.45
C SER A 201 6.78 0.28 0.06
N VAL A 202 6.22 0.28 1.28
CA VAL A 202 5.75 1.52 1.93
C VAL A 202 6.90 2.45 2.27
N SER A 203 8.04 1.93 2.73
CA SER A 203 9.21 2.76 3.07
C SER A 203 9.82 3.41 1.83
N LEU A 204 9.97 2.65 0.75
CA LEU A 204 10.43 3.15 -0.55
C LEU A 204 9.46 4.19 -1.13
N THR A 205 8.16 4.02 -0.89
CA THR A 205 7.17 5.05 -1.24
C THR A 205 7.41 6.35 -0.46
N MET A 206 7.70 6.28 0.83
CA MET A 206 8.02 7.47 1.62
C MET A 206 9.35 8.12 1.18
N ASP A 207 10.33 7.32 0.77
CA ASP A 207 11.57 7.83 0.19
C ASP A 207 11.32 8.59 -1.13
N ALA A 208 10.47 8.05 -2.01
CA ALA A 208 10.02 8.76 -3.22
C ALA A 208 9.38 10.13 -2.90
N HIS A 209 8.57 10.21 -1.84
CA HIS A 209 8.02 11.49 -1.40
C HIS A 209 9.11 12.44 -0.91
N LEU A 210 10.06 11.95 -0.11
CA LEU A 210 11.19 12.76 0.36
C LEU A 210 11.97 13.34 -0.82
N GLN A 211 12.25 12.53 -1.83
CA GLN A 211 12.94 12.97 -3.05
C GLN A 211 12.14 14.04 -3.79
N TYR A 212 10.84 13.83 -4.01
CA TYR A 212 9.95 14.82 -4.63
C TYR A 212 9.97 16.17 -3.93
N PHE A 213 9.80 16.18 -2.60
CA PHE A 213 9.81 17.42 -1.83
C PHE A 213 11.18 18.09 -1.81
N LYS A 214 12.26 17.30 -1.77
CA LYS A 214 13.62 17.82 -1.83
C LYS A 214 13.90 18.51 -3.16
N GLN A 215 13.54 17.89 -4.27
CA GLN A 215 13.68 18.47 -5.62
C GLN A 215 12.89 19.78 -5.75
N GLY A 216 11.63 19.80 -5.30
CA GLY A 216 10.81 21.00 -5.31
C GLY A 216 11.37 22.13 -4.43
N TYR A 217 11.90 21.79 -3.25
CA TYR A 217 12.57 22.74 -2.36
C TYR A 217 13.83 23.32 -3.01
N GLU A 218 14.71 22.47 -3.54
CA GLU A 218 15.96 22.90 -4.16
C GLU A 218 15.71 23.86 -5.33
N LEU A 219 14.73 23.55 -6.18
CA LEU A 219 14.34 24.42 -7.29
C LEU A 219 13.84 25.78 -6.81
N LEU A 220 12.88 25.81 -5.89
CA LEU A 220 12.31 27.06 -5.38
C LEU A 220 13.31 27.88 -4.57
N HIS A 221 14.21 27.21 -3.84
CA HIS A 221 15.28 27.88 -3.11
C HIS A 221 16.30 28.53 -4.04
N GLN A 222 16.63 27.90 -5.17
CA GLN A 222 17.45 28.52 -6.21
C GLN A 222 16.77 29.76 -6.84
N MET A 223 15.43 29.75 -6.94
CA MET A 223 14.65 30.90 -7.43
C MET A 223 14.40 31.99 -6.38
N GLU A 224 14.58 31.70 -5.09
CA GLU A 224 14.25 32.63 -4.01
C GLU A 224 14.91 34.01 -4.16
N PRO A 225 16.20 34.15 -4.54
CA PRO A 225 16.82 35.46 -4.77
C PRO A 225 16.12 36.24 -5.88
N TYR A 226 15.74 35.56 -6.96
CA TYR A 226 15.06 36.16 -8.10
C TYR A 226 13.66 36.66 -7.73
N ILE A 227 12.88 35.85 -7.00
CA ILE A 227 11.56 36.22 -6.49
C ILE A 227 11.66 37.44 -5.57
N ASN A 228 12.61 37.42 -4.61
CA ASN A 228 12.80 38.52 -3.67
C ASN A 228 13.26 39.81 -4.38
N GLN A 229 14.12 39.71 -5.40
CA GLN A 229 14.53 40.86 -6.20
C GLN A 229 13.34 41.49 -6.93
N ASN A 230 12.47 40.68 -7.54
CA ASN A 230 11.26 41.16 -8.20
C ASN A 230 10.33 41.86 -7.21
N ILE A 231 10.09 41.27 -6.04
CA ILE A 231 9.27 41.88 -4.97
C ILE A 231 9.86 43.24 -4.56
N ILE A 232 11.17 43.34 -4.31
CA ILE A 232 11.80 44.60 -3.90
C ILE A 232 11.72 45.65 -5.01
N LYS A 233 11.96 45.26 -6.27
CA LYS A 233 11.86 46.16 -7.43
C LYS A 233 10.48 46.77 -7.52
N PHE A 234 9.43 45.95 -7.54
CA PHE A 234 8.06 46.43 -7.66
C PHE A 234 7.60 47.22 -6.43
N GLY A 235 8.00 46.80 -5.21
CA GLY A 235 7.72 47.57 -3.99
C GLY A 235 8.30 48.98 -4.02
N LYS A 236 9.52 49.15 -4.55
CA LYS A 236 10.15 50.47 -4.73
C LYS A 236 9.53 51.29 -5.85
N GLU A 237 9.22 50.66 -6.97
CA GLU A 237 8.69 51.32 -8.18
C GLU A 237 7.26 51.84 -7.97
N PHE A 238 6.45 51.15 -7.18
CA PHE A 238 5.05 51.50 -6.91
C PHE A 238 4.77 51.97 -5.47
N GLY A 239 5.80 52.06 -4.61
CA GLY A 239 5.65 52.49 -3.21
C GLY A 239 4.81 51.54 -2.34
N LEU A 240 4.76 50.24 -2.70
CA LEU A 240 3.95 49.23 -2.01
C LEU A 240 4.77 48.53 -0.91
N ASP A 241 4.24 48.47 0.32
CA ASP A 241 4.82 47.67 1.40
C ASP A 241 4.38 46.21 1.31
N ILE A 242 5.15 45.40 0.58
CA ILE A 242 4.86 43.98 0.33
C ILE A 242 5.23 43.10 1.55
N LYS A 243 5.77 43.68 2.63
CA LYS A 243 6.25 42.93 3.81
C LYS A 243 5.12 42.23 4.58
N GLY A 244 3.90 42.79 4.54
CA GLY A 244 2.71 42.23 5.21
C GLY A 244 2.27 40.83 4.71
N CYS A 245 2.49 40.50 3.44
CA CYS A 245 2.06 39.21 2.90
C CYS A 245 2.77 38.00 3.52
N LYS A 246 4.03 38.16 3.98
CA LYS A 246 4.76 37.09 4.68
C LYS A 246 4.20 36.83 6.08
N GLU A 247 3.74 37.87 6.77
CA GLU A 247 3.15 37.79 8.10
C GLU A 247 1.76 37.16 8.05
N GLU A 248 0.96 37.49 7.05
CA GLU A 248 -0.34 36.87 6.79
C GLU A 248 -0.23 35.36 6.49
N ALA A 249 0.73 34.96 5.66
CA ALA A 249 0.99 33.55 5.37
C ALA A 249 1.40 32.77 6.62
N MET A 250 2.26 33.35 7.47
CA MET A 250 2.68 32.76 8.74
C MET A 250 1.51 32.64 9.74
N SER A 251 0.68 33.69 9.82
CA SER A 251 -0.55 33.69 10.63
C SER A 251 -1.53 32.61 10.18
N LEU A 252 -1.74 32.48 8.87
CA LEU A 252 -2.58 31.44 8.29
C LEU A 252 -2.03 30.03 8.60
N PHE A 253 -0.71 29.84 8.47
CA PHE A 253 -0.06 28.57 8.82
C PHE A 253 -0.28 28.21 10.29
N MET A 254 -0.09 29.16 11.20
CA MET A 254 -0.35 28.97 12.64
C MET A 254 -1.82 28.63 12.92
N LYS A 255 -2.77 29.32 12.26
CA LYS A 255 -4.22 29.00 12.36
C LYS A 255 -4.50 27.57 11.90
N ILE A 256 -3.96 27.16 10.74
CA ILE A 256 -4.13 25.79 10.20
C ILE A 256 -3.55 24.74 11.17
N ASP A 257 -2.37 24.98 11.72
CA ASP A 257 -1.73 24.04 12.64
C ASP A 257 -2.49 23.94 13.98
N CYS A 258 -2.99 25.06 14.49
CA CYS A 258 -3.91 25.09 15.63
C CYS A 258 -5.17 24.27 15.36
N MET A 259 -5.82 24.43 14.20
CA MET A 259 -7.00 23.63 13.85
C MET A 259 -6.69 22.14 13.78
N ARG A 260 -5.56 21.75 13.16
CA ARG A 260 -5.12 20.35 13.09
C ARG A 260 -4.94 19.73 14.48
N LYS A 261 -4.24 20.42 15.38
CA LYS A 261 -4.04 19.99 16.78
C LYS A 261 -5.36 19.86 17.54
N THR A 262 -6.32 20.74 17.28
CA THR A 262 -7.64 20.70 17.93
C THR A 262 -8.48 19.52 17.42
N ASN A 263 -8.41 19.22 16.13
CA ASN A 263 -9.10 18.08 15.53
C ASN A 263 -8.51 16.73 15.99
N LEU A 264 -7.17 16.63 16.12
CA LEU A 264 -6.51 15.46 16.70
C LEU A 264 -6.96 15.22 18.15
N LYS A 265 -7.03 16.26 18.99
CA LYS A 265 -7.54 16.16 20.36
C LYS A 265 -9.02 15.74 20.42
N LYS A 266 -9.84 16.18 19.46
CA LYS A 266 -11.26 15.76 19.35
C LYS A 266 -11.40 14.30 18.93
N GLU A 267 -10.54 13.80 18.04
CA GLU A 267 -10.50 12.38 17.67
C GLU A 267 -10.03 11.48 18.83
N GLU A 268 -9.04 11.94 19.60
CA GLU A 268 -8.58 11.24 20.82
C GLU A 268 -9.65 11.20 21.92
N ALA A 269 -10.45 12.26 22.06
CA ALA A 269 -11.56 12.30 23.01
C ALA A 269 -12.70 11.33 22.63
N LYS A 270 -12.99 11.17 21.34
CA LYS A 270 -13.95 10.15 20.85
C LYS A 270 -13.49 8.72 21.12
N MET A 271 -12.18 8.46 21.05
CA MET A 271 -11.62 7.13 21.30
C MET A 271 -11.67 6.70 22.79
N LYS A 272 -11.82 7.66 23.73
CA LYS A 272 -11.88 7.41 25.19
C LYS A 272 -13.29 7.17 25.76
N THR A 273 -14.36 7.23 24.96
CA THR A 273 -15.76 7.12 25.43
C THR A 273 -16.44 5.78 25.12
N THR A 274 -15.75 4.82 24.49
CA THR A 274 -16.24 3.43 24.33
C THR A 274 -15.91 2.57 25.57
N PRO A 275 -16.88 1.83 26.15
CA PRO A 275 -16.66 1.11 27.40
C PRO A 275 -15.74 -0.12 27.23
N PRO A 276 -15.03 -0.54 28.30
CA PRO A 276 -14.01 -1.58 28.22
C PRO A 276 -14.64 -2.98 28.18
N VAL A 277 -14.35 -3.74 27.13
CA VAL A 277 -14.64 -5.18 27.09
C VAL A 277 -13.55 -5.91 27.90
N LYS A 278 -13.98 -6.78 28.84
CA LYS A 278 -13.11 -7.58 29.72
C LYS A 278 -12.12 -8.41 28.91
N GLY A 279 -10.83 -8.16 29.15
CA GLY A 279 -9.73 -8.90 28.54
C GLY A 279 -9.55 -10.28 29.17
N SER A 280 -9.16 -11.24 28.34
CA SER A 280 -8.41 -12.42 28.76
C SER A 280 -7.47 -12.83 27.63
N LYS A 281 -6.18 -12.57 27.87
CA LYS A 281 -5.00 -13.28 27.34
C LYS A 281 -4.85 -13.42 25.81
N GLU A 282 -4.66 -12.31 25.10
CA GLU A 282 -3.89 -12.32 23.84
C GLU A 282 -2.93 -11.14 23.77
N LEU A 283 -1.77 -11.30 24.43
CA LEU A 283 -0.58 -10.50 24.19
C LEU A 283 0.37 -11.37 23.37
N LYS A 284 0.15 -11.45 22.05
CA LYS A 284 1.16 -11.82 21.01
C LYS A 284 0.55 -11.98 19.60
N SER A 285 -0.20 -10.99 19.13
CA SER A 285 -0.46 -10.80 17.70
C SER A 285 -0.62 -9.30 17.46
N LEU A 286 0.02 -8.79 16.42
CA LEU A 286 -0.03 -7.39 16.04
C LEU A 286 -1.47 -7.03 15.64
N GLU A 287 -2.21 -6.35 16.52
CA GLU A 287 -3.47 -5.71 16.13
C GLU A 287 -3.20 -4.35 15.49
N CYS A 288 -3.15 -4.35 14.16
CA CYS A 288 -3.50 -3.17 13.36
C CYS A 288 -5.02 -3.03 13.39
N GLY A 289 -5.52 -2.30 14.39
CA GLY A 289 -6.94 -2.01 14.59
C GLY A 289 -7.25 -0.53 14.41
N ARG A 290 -7.36 -0.05 13.16
CA ARG A 290 -8.25 1.08 12.83
C ARG A 290 -8.94 0.80 11.49
N ILE A 291 -10.26 0.70 11.57
CA ILE A 291 -11.16 0.57 10.42
C ILE A 291 -11.01 1.84 9.56
N PHE A 292 -10.36 1.71 8.40
CA PHE A 292 -10.46 2.73 7.36
C PHE A 292 -11.91 2.77 6.85
N ARG A 293 -12.70 3.70 7.41
CA ARG A 293 -13.99 4.13 6.84
C ARG A 293 -13.71 5.17 5.77
N SER A 294 -13.74 4.74 4.52
CA SER A 294 -13.83 5.65 3.37
C SER A 294 -15.27 6.17 3.32
N ASN A 295 -15.52 7.35 3.88
CA ASN A 295 -16.68 8.14 3.48
C ASN A 295 -16.27 8.90 2.22
N GLY A 296 -16.62 8.34 1.05
CA GLY A 296 -16.48 9.02 -0.21
C GLY A 296 -17.44 10.20 -0.26
N THR A 297 -16.97 11.40 0.09
CA THR A 297 -17.62 12.65 -0.32
C THR A 297 -16.77 13.26 -1.41
N ARG A 298 -17.32 13.24 -2.62
CA ARG A 298 -16.85 14.02 -3.77
C ARG A 298 -16.90 15.49 -3.35
N SER A 299 -15.76 16.04 -2.95
CA SER A 299 -15.63 17.44 -2.54
C SER A 299 -15.74 18.32 -3.78
N LYS A 300 -16.91 18.94 -3.97
CA LYS A 300 -17.02 20.15 -4.80
C LYS A 300 -16.21 21.24 -4.10
N GLY A 301 -15.23 21.80 -4.80
CA GLY A 301 -14.26 22.76 -4.26
C GLY A 301 -14.80 24.18 -4.09
N ASP A 302 -15.93 24.39 -3.41
CA ASP A 302 -16.54 25.72 -3.27
C ASP A 302 -16.82 26.19 -1.82
N THR A 303 -16.47 25.43 -0.78
CA THR A 303 -16.81 25.80 0.62
C THR A 303 -15.62 25.91 1.56
N LEU A 304 -14.49 26.45 1.09
CA LEU A 304 -13.41 26.89 2.00
C LEU A 304 -13.39 28.41 2.24
N TYR A 305 -14.04 29.21 1.38
CA TYR A 305 -14.03 30.68 1.51
C TYR A 305 -15.06 31.25 2.50
N GLN A 306 -16.09 30.49 2.88
CA GLN A 306 -17.17 31.02 3.73
C GLN A 306 -16.98 30.77 5.25
N VAL A 307 -16.03 29.93 5.66
CA VAL A 307 -15.83 29.62 7.10
C VAL A 307 -14.71 30.45 7.74
N ILE A 308 -13.94 31.20 6.93
CA ILE A 308 -12.80 31.99 7.42
C ILE A 308 -13.24 33.36 8.00
N ASN A 309 -14.47 33.82 7.70
CA ASN A 309 -14.92 35.16 8.11
C ASN A 309 -15.69 35.24 9.44
N ASP A 310 -15.96 34.12 10.12
CA ASP A 310 -16.77 34.10 11.35
C ASP A 310 -15.97 33.78 12.64
N CYS A 311 -14.67 34.07 12.70
CA CYS A 311 -13.85 33.96 13.93
C CYS A 311 -12.82 35.09 14.09
#